data_AF-A0A7J5G7Y2-F1
#
_entry.id   AF-A0A7J5G7Y2-F1
#
_cell.length_a   1.000
_cell.length_b   1.000
_cell.length_c   1.000
_cell.angle_alpha   90.00
_cell.angle_beta   90.00
_cell.angle_gamma   90.00
#
_symmetry.space_group_name_H-M   'P 1'
#
loop_
_entity.id
_entity.type
_entity.pdbx_description
1 polymer ?
#
loop_
_entity_poly.entity_id
_entity_poly.type
_entity_poly.pdbx_seq_one_letter_code
_entity_poly.pdbx_strand_id
1 'polypeptide(L)'
;MEKVKSQLRYISVILMMCVVCTPSFAIWKVVIDPHCLKAVSTNLATQKAIEGQHNHRLDSIASKKKKLELYTVSMATIKELYKVTLENVKGFGTESKYYTEIGRCAYDIILDVPELVKTVNKAKFSNKLMCLNELGNLVVETQQLVGNFVNIVNNARIDNPLKGQGTAKKQSDGHNMLDRYERLTVANRIYTDLMNIRYKVEGMMMMAQYATLNDLFFSIDPEGWVNVVTMKNHVGGLVRDWNGLKS
;
A
#
# COMPACT_ATOMS: atom_id res chain seq x y z
N MET A 1 0.46 -88.23 95.86
CA MET A 1 -0.60 -87.82 94.92
C MET A 1 -1.17 -86.42 95.15
N GLU A 2 -0.82 -85.69 96.22
CA GLU A 2 -1.36 -84.34 96.47
C GLU A 2 -0.63 -83.20 95.73
N LYS A 3 0.70 -83.30 95.52
CA LYS A 3 1.50 -82.28 94.80
C LYS A 3 1.07 -82.07 93.34
N VAL A 4 0.59 -83.11 92.66
CA VAL A 4 0.16 -83.02 91.25
C VAL A 4 -1.20 -82.33 91.10
N LYS A 5 -2.10 -82.49 92.08
CA LYS A 5 -3.42 -81.84 92.07
C LYS A 5 -3.34 -80.33 92.36
N SER A 6 -2.39 -79.85 93.18
CA SER A 6 -2.24 -78.41 93.42
C SER A 6 -1.60 -77.69 92.23
N GLN A 7 -0.61 -78.31 91.57
CA GLN A 7 0.03 -77.76 90.37
C GLN A 7 -0.97 -77.64 89.20
N LEU A 8 -1.84 -78.64 89.01
CA LEU A 8 -2.88 -78.59 87.97
C LEU A 8 -3.91 -77.48 88.23
N ARG A 9 -4.24 -77.19 89.49
CA ARG A 9 -5.13 -76.08 89.89
C ARG A 9 -4.50 -74.71 89.69
N TYR A 10 -3.21 -74.55 89.98
CA TYR A 10 -2.50 -73.30 89.71
C TYR A 10 -2.37 -73.05 88.20
N ILE A 11 -2.09 -74.09 87.42
CA ILE A 11 -2.04 -74.00 85.95
C ILE A 11 -3.42 -73.62 85.38
N SER A 12 -4.51 -74.19 85.90
CA SER A 12 -5.87 -73.83 85.44
C SER A 12 -6.26 -72.40 85.79
N VAL A 13 -5.82 -71.88 86.95
CA VAL A 13 -6.09 -70.49 87.37
C VAL A 13 -5.25 -69.49 86.56
N ILE A 14 -3.98 -69.80 86.30
CA ILE A 14 -3.12 -68.96 85.46
C ILE A 14 -3.63 -68.94 84.01
N LEU A 15 -4.10 -70.07 83.49
CA LEU A 15 -4.69 -70.15 82.15
C LEU A 15 -5.99 -69.32 82.05
N MET A 16 -6.84 -69.33 83.09
CA MET A 16 -8.01 -68.46 83.15
C MET A 16 -7.63 -66.97 83.20
N MET A 17 -6.60 -66.59 83.95
CA MET A 17 -6.18 -65.20 84.07
C MET A 17 -5.59 -64.64 82.77
N CYS A 18 -4.88 -65.47 82.00
CA CYS A 18 -4.33 -65.09 80.69
C CYS A 18 -5.42 -64.89 79.61
N VAL A 19 -6.56 -65.59 79.70
CA VAL A 19 -7.68 -65.40 78.76
C VAL A 19 -8.44 -64.10 79.02
N VAL A 20 -8.47 -63.63 80.26
CA VAL A 20 -9.18 -62.40 80.66
C VAL A 20 -8.39 -61.12 80.32
N CYS A 21 -7.08 -61.24 80.06
CA CYS A 21 -6.19 -60.09 79.87
C CYS A 21 -5.82 -59.80 78.40
N THR A 22 -6.70 -60.07 77.43
CA THR A 22 -6.51 -59.53 76.08
C THR A 22 -7.04 -58.09 76.03
N PRO A 23 -6.18 -57.05 75.89
CA PRO A 23 -6.67 -55.69 75.70
C PRO A 23 -7.44 -55.64 74.39
N SER A 24 -8.69 -55.20 74.48
CA SER A 24 -9.61 -55.05 73.36
C SER A 24 -9.09 -53.92 72.46
N PHE A 25 -8.19 -54.25 71.54
CA PHE A 25 -7.83 -53.34 70.46
C PHE A 25 -9.09 -53.03 69.65
N ALA A 26 -9.41 -51.74 69.54
CA ALA A 26 -10.56 -51.25 68.78
C ALA A 26 -10.44 -51.71 67.32
N ILE A 27 -11.25 -52.72 66.97
CA ILE A 27 -11.46 -53.17 65.61
C ILE A 27 -12.16 -52.02 64.88
N TRP A 28 -11.52 -51.42 63.89
CA TRP A 28 -12.20 -50.49 62.98
C TRP A 28 -13.29 -51.27 62.26
N LYS A 29 -14.53 -51.13 62.71
CA LYS A 29 -15.68 -51.78 62.08
C LYS A 29 -16.02 -51.00 60.83
N VAL A 30 -15.52 -51.45 59.67
CA VAL A 30 -15.94 -50.90 58.37
C VAL A 30 -17.40 -51.29 58.16
N VAL A 31 -18.31 -50.33 58.31
CA VAL A 31 -19.74 -50.53 58.05
C VAL A 31 -19.95 -50.42 56.54
N ILE A 32 -20.24 -51.56 55.92
CA ILE A 32 -20.50 -51.69 54.47
C ILE A 32 -22.02 -51.78 54.30
N ASP A 33 -22.67 -50.66 53.93
CA ASP A 33 -24.08 -50.65 53.53
C ASP A 33 -24.21 -50.93 52.01
N PRO A 34 -24.78 -52.08 51.60
CA PRO A 34 -24.93 -52.43 50.19
C PRO A 34 -25.76 -51.44 49.38
N HIS A 35 -26.77 -50.80 49.98
CA HIS A 35 -27.65 -49.87 49.26
C HIS A 35 -26.95 -48.54 48.97
N CYS A 36 -26.27 -47.98 49.97
CA CYS A 36 -25.46 -46.77 49.78
C CYS A 36 -24.28 -47.02 48.83
N LEU A 37 -23.61 -48.15 48.94
CA LEU A 37 -22.52 -48.52 48.02
C LEU A 37 -23.01 -48.65 46.57
N LYS A 38 -24.19 -49.25 46.36
CA LYS A 38 -24.79 -49.33 45.02
C LYS A 38 -25.09 -47.94 44.47
N ALA A 39 -25.73 -47.06 45.25
CA ALA A 39 -26.06 -45.70 44.80
C ALA A 39 -24.82 -44.86 44.49
N VAL A 40 -23.80 -44.90 45.34
CA VAL A 40 -22.54 -44.16 45.14
C VAL A 40 -21.75 -44.72 43.96
N SER A 41 -21.67 -46.04 43.80
CA SER A 41 -20.98 -46.65 42.64
C SER A 41 -21.69 -46.35 41.32
N THR A 42 -23.03 -46.33 41.29
CA THR A 42 -23.77 -45.92 40.09
C THR A 42 -23.53 -44.44 39.75
N ASN A 43 -23.55 -43.54 40.74
CA ASN A 43 -23.28 -42.11 40.51
C ASN A 43 -21.83 -41.85 40.09
N LEU A 44 -20.88 -42.60 40.64
CA LEU A 44 -19.47 -42.51 40.25
C LEU A 44 -19.27 -42.99 38.81
N ALA A 45 -19.92 -44.09 38.42
CA ALA A 45 -19.85 -44.60 37.05
C ALA A 45 -20.45 -43.62 36.04
N THR A 46 -21.58 -42.98 36.36
CA THR A 46 -22.20 -41.97 35.50
C THR A 46 -21.36 -40.69 35.43
N GLN A 47 -20.83 -40.19 36.56
CA GLN A 47 -19.92 -39.03 36.57
C GLN A 47 -18.67 -39.29 35.74
N LYS A 48 -18.04 -40.46 35.89
CA LYS A 48 -16.87 -40.83 35.09
C LYS A 48 -17.16 -40.88 33.58
N ALA A 49 -18.33 -41.37 33.19
CA ALA A 49 -18.76 -41.38 31.80
C ALA A 49 -19.00 -39.96 31.25
N ILE A 50 -19.64 -39.09 32.05
CA ILE A 50 -19.88 -37.69 31.71
C ILE A 50 -18.56 -36.92 31.62
N GLU A 51 -17.64 -37.11 32.56
CA GLU A 51 -16.29 -36.52 32.54
C GLU A 51 -15.50 -36.97 31.31
N GLY A 52 -15.56 -38.26 30.96
CA GLY A 52 -14.92 -38.78 29.73
C GLY A 52 -15.45 -38.10 28.47
N GLN A 53 -16.77 -37.95 28.35
CA GLN A 53 -17.38 -37.22 27.22
C GLN A 53 -17.04 -35.74 27.24
N HIS A 54 -16.98 -35.12 28.43
CA HIS A 54 -16.63 -33.72 28.60
C HIS A 54 -15.18 -33.46 28.20
N ASN A 55 -14.25 -34.28 28.64
CA ASN A 55 -12.82 -34.19 28.28
C ASN A 55 -12.63 -34.36 26.77
N HIS A 56 -13.31 -35.32 26.14
CA HIS A 56 -13.26 -35.46 24.68
C HIS A 56 -13.80 -34.21 23.95
N ARG A 57 -14.85 -33.57 24.46
CA ARG A 57 -15.34 -32.29 23.91
C ARG A 57 -14.34 -31.17 24.13
N LEU A 58 -13.72 -31.07 25.31
CA LEU A 58 -12.66 -30.09 25.59
C LEU A 58 -11.47 -30.26 24.65
N ASP A 59 -11.02 -31.49 24.40
CA ASP A 59 -9.94 -31.79 23.44
C ASP A 59 -10.31 -31.38 22.02
N SER A 60 -11.56 -31.66 21.60
CA SER A 60 -12.07 -31.20 20.30
C SER A 60 -12.15 -29.67 20.20
N ILE A 61 -12.55 -28.98 21.28
CA ILE A 61 -12.59 -27.51 21.32
C ILE A 61 -11.17 -26.95 21.29
N ALA A 62 -10.24 -27.51 22.06
CA ALA A 62 -8.84 -27.09 22.09
C ALA A 62 -8.18 -27.23 20.72
N SER A 63 -8.38 -28.36 20.04
CA SER A 63 -7.89 -28.57 18.67
C SER A 63 -8.50 -27.60 17.66
N LYS A 64 -9.81 -27.30 17.77
CA LYS A 64 -10.47 -26.28 16.93
C LYS A 64 -9.93 -24.88 17.20
N LYS A 65 -9.69 -24.50 18.47
CA LYS A 65 -9.08 -23.22 18.84
C LYS A 65 -7.69 -23.07 18.24
N LYS A 66 -6.83 -24.09 18.38
CA LYS A 66 -5.49 -24.10 17.77
C LYS A 66 -5.57 -23.93 16.25
N LYS A 67 -6.54 -24.57 15.58
CA LYS A 67 -6.75 -24.41 14.14
C LYS A 67 -7.19 -22.99 13.75
N LEU A 68 -8.07 -22.38 14.54
CA LEU A 68 -8.50 -20.99 14.32
C LEU A 68 -7.33 -20.01 14.52
N GLU A 69 -6.52 -20.19 15.57
CA GLU A 69 -5.31 -19.40 15.80
C GLU A 69 -4.35 -19.49 14.61
N LEU A 70 -4.10 -20.70 14.10
CA LEU A 70 -3.28 -20.90 12.91
C LEU A 70 -3.85 -20.17 11.68
N TYR A 71 -5.17 -20.20 11.48
CA TYR A 71 -5.81 -19.47 10.38
C TYR A 71 -5.73 -17.96 10.54
N THR A 72 -5.91 -17.44 11.75
CA THR A 72 -5.74 -16.01 12.04
C THR A 72 -4.31 -15.55 11.74
N VAL A 73 -3.31 -16.31 12.18
CA VAL A 73 -1.90 -16.00 11.87
C VAL A 73 -1.64 -16.08 10.36
N SER A 74 -2.15 -17.12 9.69
CA SER A 74 -2.00 -17.26 8.23
C SER A 74 -2.64 -16.11 7.46
N MET A 75 -3.83 -15.67 7.89
CA MET A 75 -4.54 -14.55 7.29
C MET A 75 -3.77 -13.24 7.46
N ALA A 76 -3.23 -12.99 8.66
CA ALA A 76 -2.37 -11.82 8.90
C ALA A 76 -1.12 -11.85 8.01
N THR A 77 -0.46 -13.01 7.89
CA THR A 77 0.71 -13.18 7.02
C THR A 77 0.38 -12.96 5.54
N ILE A 78 -0.73 -13.53 5.03
CA ILE A 78 -1.17 -13.31 3.63
C ILE A 78 -1.44 -11.82 3.39
N LYS A 79 -2.08 -11.14 4.34
CA LYS A 79 -2.35 -9.71 4.24
C LYS A 79 -1.06 -8.89 4.16
N GLU A 80 -0.07 -9.18 4.99
CA GLU A 80 1.22 -8.49 4.95
C GLU A 80 2.01 -8.80 3.66
N LEU A 81 2.01 -10.06 3.20
CA LEU A 81 2.61 -10.43 1.91
C LEU A 81 1.96 -9.70 0.73
N TYR A 82 0.63 -9.56 0.76
CA TYR A 82 -0.11 -8.84 -0.27
C TYR A 82 0.26 -7.34 -0.27
N LYS A 83 0.34 -6.69 0.89
CA LYS A 83 0.81 -5.30 1.00
C LYS A 83 2.21 -5.11 0.44
N VAL A 84 3.16 -5.98 0.80
CA VAL A 84 4.54 -5.93 0.28
C VAL A 84 4.57 -6.06 -1.24
N THR A 85 3.66 -6.86 -1.81
CA THR A 85 3.54 -7.03 -3.26
C THR A 85 3.01 -5.77 -3.95
N LEU A 86 1.99 -5.12 -3.38
CA LEU A 86 1.44 -3.85 -3.91
C LEU A 86 2.45 -2.69 -3.81
N GLU A 87 3.19 -2.62 -2.71
CA GLU A 87 4.22 -1.59 -2.51
C GLU A 87 5.48 -1.77 -3.37
N ASN A 88 5.56 -2.85 -4.14
CA ASN A 88 6.77 -3.16 -4.88
C ASN A 88 6.98 -2.22 -6.08
N VAL A 89 7.79 -1.17 -5.87
CA VAL A 89 8.17 -0.19 -6.89
C VAL A 89 9.27 -0.67 -7.84
N LYS A 90 9.78 -1.89 -7.69
CA LYS A 90 10.87 -2.42 -8.52
C LYS A 90 10.49 -2.39 -10.00
N GLY A 91 11.35 -1.82 -10.82
CA GLY A 91 11.12 -1.66 -12.26
C GLY A 91 10.51 -0.32 -12.65
N PHE A 92 10.24 0.58 -11.70
CA PHE A 92 9.88 1.98 -11.95
C PHE A 92 10.90 2.98 -11.40
N GLY A 93 11.97 2.47 -10.79
CA GLY A 93 12.99 3.30 -10.17
C GLY A 93 14.12 3.75 -11.06
N THR A 94 15.24 4.18 -10.48
CA THR A 94 16.43 4.66 -11.22
C THR A 94 17.01 3.60 -12.15
N GLU A 95 16.72 2.32 -11.89
CA GLU A 95 17.05 1.20 -12.75
C GLU A 95 16.16 1.08 -14.00
N SER A 96 15.02 1.79 -14.01
CA SER A 96 14.01 1.68 -15.05
C SER A 96 14.26 2.66 -16.18
N LYS A 97 14.00 2.19 -17.41
CA LYS A 97 13.95 3.05 -18.59
C LYS A 97 12.89 4.14 -18.46
N TYR A 98 11.78 3.89 -17.74
CA TYR A 98 10.76 4.91 -17.51
C TYR A 98 11.31 6.12 -16.77
N TYR A 99 12.12 5.89 -15.72
CA TYR A 99 12.73 6.96 -14.94
C TYR A 99 13.67 7.80 -15.82
N THR A 100 14.51 7.16 -16.63
CA THR A 100 15.46 7.86 -17.50
C THR A 100 14.76 8.66 -18.61
N GLU A 101 13.74 8.08 -19.25
CA GLU A 101 13.04 8.74 -20.37
C GLU A 101 12.14 9.88 -19.89
N ILE A 102 11.42 9.71 -18.77
CA ILE A 102 10.63 10.78 -18.14
C ILE A 102 11.55 11.91 -17.70
N GLY A 103 12.68 11.59 -17.05
CA GLY A 103 13.67 12.57 -16.63
C GLY A 103 14.24 13.36 -17.81
N ARG A 104 14.63 12.67 -18.89
CA ARG A 104 15.15 13.30 -20.11
C ARG A 104 14.13 14.20 -20.79
N CYS A 105 12.93 13.69 -21.04
CA CYS A 105 11.88 14.45 -21.72
C CYS A 105 11.46 15.69 -20.91
N ALA A 106 11.37 15.57 -19.57
CA ALA A 106 11.09 16.71 -18.72
C ALA A 106 12.23 17.74 -18.72
N TYR A 107 13.47 17.27 -18.77
CA TYR A 107 14.65 18.14 -18.86
C TYR A 107 14.69 18.92 -20.17
N ASP A 108 14.43 18.25 -21.30
CA ASP A 108 14.37 18.88 -22.62
C ASP A 108 13.32 20.01 -22.64
N ILE A 109 12.11 19.76 -22.13
CA ILE A 109 11.05 20.79 -22.02
C ILE A 109 11.51 22.01 -21.20
N ILE A 110 12.11 21.76 -20.03
CA ILE A 110 12.51 22.84 -19.11
C ILE A 110 13.64 23.69 -19.70
N LEU A 111 14.49 23.12 -20.57
CA LEU A 111 15.52 23.87 -21.28
C LEU A 111 14.98 24.63 -22.50
N ASP A 112 14.07 24.03 -23.26
CA ASP A 112 13.57 24.59 -24.52
C ASP A 112 12.58 25.74 -24.29
N VAL A 113 11.75 25.67 -23.24
CA VAL A 113 10.76 26.73 -22.95
C VAL A 113 11.41 28.11 -22.72
N PRO A 114 12.50 28.26 -21.94
CA PRO A 114 13.22 29.54 -21.83
C PRO A 114 13.71 30.11 -23.18
N GLU A 115 14.10 29.27 -24.13
CA GLU A 115 14.47 29.71 -25.47
C GLU A 115 13.23 30.20 -26.25
N LEU A 116 12.10 29.49 -26.16
CA LEU A 116 10.82 29.95 -26.72
C LEU A 116 10.39 31.29 -26.12
N VAL A 117 10.52 31.46 -24.81
CA VAL A 117 10.19 32.73 -24.15
C VAL A 117 11.05 33.86 -24.71
N LYS A 118 12.33 33.64 -25.03
CA LYS A 118 13.20 34.65 -25.65
C LYS A 118 12.77 34.97 -27.09
N THR A 119 12.40 33.98 -27.90
CA THR A 119 11.96 34.20 -29.29
C THR A 119 10.60 34.90 -29.33
N VAL A 120 9.63 34.44 -28.55
CA VAL A 120 8.32 35.08 -28.32
C VAL A 120 8.50 36.50 -27.80
N ASN A 121 9.49 36.74 -26.92
CA ASN A 121 9.78 38.08 -26.43
C ASN A 121 10.30 39.05 -27.49
N LYS A 122 10.92 38.56 -28.56
CA LYS A 122 11.36 39.41 -29.68
C LYS A 122 10.25 39.65 -30.71
N ALA A 123 9.31 38.71 -30.82
CA ALA A 123 8.18 38.84 -31.75
C ALA A 123 7.23 39.97 -31.34
N LYS A 124 6.67 40.66 -32.35
CA LYS A 124 5.67 41.73 -32.19
C LYS A 124 4.31 41.21 -32.64
N PHE A 125 3.49 40.77 -31.69
CA PHE A 125 2.12 40.28 -31.93
C PHE A 125 1.21 40.61 -30.73
N SER A 126 -0.10 40.68 -30.98
CA SER A 126 -1.18 40.81 -29.98
C SER A 126 -1.22 39.57 -29.06
N ASN A 127 -1.71 39.70 -27.81
CA ASN A 127 -1.87 38.56 -26.87
C ASN A 127 -0.58 37.83 -26.44
N LYS A 128 0.60 38.45 -26.61
CA LYS A 128 1.89 37.91 -26.19
C LYS A 128 1.94 37.45 -24.72
N LEU A 129 1.29 38.18 -23.81
CA LEU A 129 1.22 37.80 -22.40
C LEU A 129 0.53 36.45 -22.19
N MET A 130 -0.52 36.16 -22.98
CA MET A 130 -1.24 34.88 -22.93
C MET A 130 -0.36 33.72 -23.42
N CYS A 131 0.42 33.93 -24.48
CA CYS A 131 1.39 32.95 -24.96
C CYS A 131 2.50 32.68 -23.94
N LEU A 132 3.04 33.73 -23.29
CA LEU A 132 4.02 33.57 -22.23
C LEU A 132 3.46 32.84 -21.00
N ASN A 133 2.20 33.09 -20.65
CA ASN A 133 1.53 32.37 -19.57
C ASN A 133 1.36 30.89 -19.91
N GLU A 134 0.96 30.57 -21.15
CA GLU A 134 0.83 29.19 -21.60
C GLU A 134 2.19 28.46 -21.58
N LEU A 135 3.27 29.09 -22.03
CA LEU A 135 4.62 28.54 -21.92
C LEU A 135 5.02 28.29 -20.46
N GLY A 136 4.68 29.19 -19.54
CA GLY A 136 4.86 28.99 -18.11
C GLY A 136 4.04 27.82 -17.57
N ASN A 137 2.78 27.68 -17.99
CA ASN A 137 1.92 26.57 -17.61
C ASN A 137 2.49 25.22 -18.06
N LEU A 138 3.08 25.13 -19.25
CA LEU A 138 3.71 23.88 -19.73
C LEU A 138 4.87 23.43 -18.83
N VAL A 139 5.67 24.38 -18.31
CA VAL A 139 6.75 24.05 -17.36
C VAL A 139 6.17 23.56 -16.03
N VAL A 140 5.12 24.22 -15.53
CA VAL A 140 4.45 23.82 -14.28
C VAL A 140 3.80 22.44 -14.43
N GLU A 141 3.10 22.18 -15.55
CA GLU A 141 2.49 20.88 -15.85
C GLU A 141 3.56 19.77 -15.93
N THR A 142 4.68 20.05 -16.59
CA THR A 142 5.84 19.13 -16.65
C THR A 142 6.37 18.80 -15.25
N GLN A 143 6.55 19.82 -14.39
CA GLN A 143 7.01 19.62 -13.01
C GLN A 143 6.01 18.80 -12.18
N GLN A 144 4.70 19.02 -12.37
CA GLN A 144 3.64 18.26 -11.72
C GLN A 144 3.61 16.80 -12.19
N LEU A 145 3.74 16.54 -13.48
CA LEU A 145 3.79 15.18 -14.05
C LEU A 145 4.98 14.39 -13.52
N VAL A 146 6.16 15.00 -13.45
CA VAL A 146 7.34 14.38 -12.83
C VAL A 146 7.12 14.16 -11.33
N GLY A 147 6.47 15.10 -10.64
CA GLY A 147 6.06 14.95 -9.24
C GLY A 147 5.12 13.77 -9.02
N ASN A 148 4.12 13.61 -9.88
CA ASN A 148 3.19 12.49 -9.86
C ASN A 148 3.92 11.16 -10.08
N PHE A 149 4.92 11.12 -10.97
CA PHE A 149 5.73 9.92 -11.14
C PHE A 149 6.52 9.56 -9.87
N VAL A 150 7.17 10.54 -9.24
CA VAL A 150 7.96 10.31 -8.02
C VAL A 150 7.07 9.90 -6.85
N ASN A 151 5.95 10.61 -6.63
CA ASN A 151 5.09 10.42 -5.47
C ASN A 151 4.12 9.24 -5.66
N ILE A 152 3.44 9.15 -6.80
CA ILE A 152 2.39 8.13 -7.03
C ILE A 152 3.00 6.82 -7.53
N VAL A 153 3.82 6.85 -8.57
CA VAL A 153 4.38 5.61 -9.16
C VAL A 153 5.44 5.04 -8.22
N ASN A 154 6.34 5.87 -7.71
CA ASN A 154 7.47 5.43 -6.88
C ASN A 154 7.25 5.55 -5.37
N ASN A 155 6.05 5.89 -4.89
CA ASN A 155 5.72 6.09 -3.48
C ASN A 155 6.75 6.98 -2.75
N ALA A 156 7.25 8.01 -3.42
CA ALA A 156 8.29 8.88 -2.87
C ALA A 156 9.50 8.10 -2.32
N ARG A 157 9.86 6.94 -2.90
CA ARG A 157 11.08 6.19 -2.54
C ARG A 157 12.30 6.70 -3.28
N ILE A 158 12.08 7.44 -4.36
CA ILE A 158 13.10 7.87 -5.31
C ILE A 158 13.13 9.38 -5.36
N ASP A 159 14.27 9.93 -5.73
CA ASP A 159 14.44 11.36 -5.85
C ASP A 159 13.94 11.85 -7.21
N ASN A 160 13.61 13.14 -7.26
CA ASN A 160 13.13 13.75 -8.49
C ASN A 160 14.27 13.77 -9.53
N PRO A 161 14.04 13.30 -10.77
CA PRO A 161 15.05 13.38 -11.82
C PRO A 161 15.43 14.82 -12.18
N LEU A 162 14.55 15.78 -11.91
CA LEU A 162 14.81 17.21 -12.06
C LEU A 162 15.46 17.77 -10.80
N LYS A 163 16.50 18.60 -10.96
CA LYS A 163 17.17 19.31 -9.87
C LYS A 163 16.87 20.81 -9.98
N GLY A 164 16.20 21.41 -8.99
CA GLY A 164 15.93 22.85 -8.97
C GLY A 164 14.74 23.30 -8.12
N GLN A 165 14.61 24.63 -7.96
CA GLN A 165 13.45 25.28 -7.33
C GLN A 165 12.20 25.06 -8.19
N GLY A 166 11.11 24.56 -7.60
CA GLY A 166 9.86 24.21 -8.31
C GLY A 166 9.63 22.70 -8.49
N THR A 167 10.58 21.87 -8.10
CA THR A 167 10.38 20.41 -8.05
C THR A 167 9.30 20.06 -7.02
N ALA A 168 8.32 19.24 -7.43
CA ALA A 168 7.26 18.79 -6.55
C ALA A 168 7.86 18.13 -5.29
N LYS A 169 7.36 18.53 -4.11
CA LYS A 169 7.83 17.99 -2.84
C LYS A 169 7.62 16.49 -2.82
N LYS A 170 8.62 15.77 -2.33
CA LYS A 170 8.55 14.34 -2.01
C LYS A 170 7.51 14.17 -0.91
N GLN A 171 6.38 13.57 -1.26
CA GLN A 171 5.27 13.32 -0.34
C GLN A 171 4.98 11.83 -0.35
N SER A 172 5.13 11.20 0.80
CA SER A 172 4.74 9.80 1.01
C SER A 172 3.51 9.78 1.92
N ASP A 173 2.48 9.05 1.49
CA ASP A 173 1.28 8.75 2.26
C ASP A 173 1.42 7.47 3.11
N GLY A 174 2.64 6.92 3.19
CA GLY A 174 2.97 5.69 3.89
C GLY A 174 2.88 4.47 2.98
N HIS A 175 1.65 4.06 2.64
CA HIS A 175 1.40 2.83 1.89
C HIS A 175 0.76 3.12 0.53
N ASN A 176 1.51 2.85 -0.54
CA ASN A 176 0.99 2.91 -1.90
C ASN A 176 0.36 1.57 -2.28
N MET A 177 -0.96 1.54 -2.39
CA MET A 177 -1.75 0.35 -2.70
C MET A 177 -1.94 0.12 -4.20
N LEU A 178 -1.19 0.83 -5.05
CA LEU A 178 -1.22 0.58 -6.49
C LEU A 178 -0.62 -0.79 -6.80
N ASP A 179 -1.40 -1.62 -7.49
CA ASP A 179 -0.85 -2.83 -8.06
C ASP A 179 0.17 -2.51 -9.18
N ARG A 180 0.92 -3.53 -9.63
CA ARG A 180 1.96 -3.34 -10.65
C ARG A 180 1.40 -2.85 -11.99
N TYR A 181 0.21 -3.30 -12.39
CA TYR A 181 -0.44 -2.91 -13.63
C TYR A 181 -0.99 -1.48 -13.55
N GLU A 182 -1.61 -1.10 -12.44
CA GLU A 182 -2.04 0.26 -12.18
C GLU A 182 -0.83 1.21 -12.18
N ARG A 183 0.27 0.82 -11.51
CA ARG A 183 1.52 1.58 -11.52
C ARG A 183 2.09 1.75 -12.93
N LEU A 184 2.06 0.70 -13.76
CA LEU A 184 2.45 0.77 -15.16
C LEU A 184 1.55 1.69 -15.98
N THR A 185 0.24 1.62 -15.75
CA THR A 185 -0.77 2.43 -16.45
C THR A 185 -0.58 3.91 -16.14
N VAL A 186 -0.39 4.25 -14.86
CA VAL A 186 -0.11 5.62 -14.41
C VAL A 186 1.21 6.11 -14.98
N ALA A 187 2.27 5.29 -14.94
CA ALA A 187 3.58 5.65 -15.52
C ALA A 187 3.48 5.91 -17.03
N ASN A 188 2.76 5.07 -17.78
CA ASN A 188 2.54 5.26 -19.21
C ASN A 188 1.76 6.53 -19.51
N ARG A 189 0.68 6.80 -18.76
CA ARG A 189 -0.09 8.03 -18.91
C ARG A 189 0.77 9.26 -18.69
N ILE A 190 1.56 9.29 -17.60
CA ILE A 190 2.47 10.39 -17.32
C ILE A 190 3.47 10.59 -18.45
N TYR A 191 4.06 9.50 -18.96
CA TYR A 191 5.02 9.57 -20.06
C TYR A 191 4.37 10.11 -21.34
N THR A 192 3.15 9.66 -21.67
CA THR A 192 2.39 10.16 -22.82
C THR A 192 2.06 11.64 -22.68
N ASP A 193 1.58 12.09 -21.52
CA ASP A 193 1.23 13.48 -21.26
C ASP A 193 2.48 14.38 -21.38
N LEU A 194 3.61 13.93 -20.83
CA LEU A 194 4.90 14.60 -20.95
C LEU A 194 5.37 14.69 -22.40
N MET A 195 5.21 13.61 -23.18
CA MET A 195 5.58 13.59 -24.60
C MET A 195 4.72 14.56 -25.42
N ASN A 196 3.42 14.68 -25.09
CA ASN A 196 2.53 15.65 -25.74
C ASN A 196 3.00 17.09 -25.48
N ILE A 197 3.44 17.40 -24.26
CA ILE A 197 4.02 18.72 -23.94
C ILE A 197 5.30 18.93 -24.74
N ARG A 198 6.21 17.96 -24.75
CA ARG A 198 7.46 18.04 -25.51
C ARG A 198 7.21 18.31 -26.99
N TYR A 199 6.32 17.55 -27.64
CA TYR A 199 6.02 17.77 -29.05
C TYR A 199 5.40 19.14 -29.34
N LYS A 200 4.59 19.68 -28.43
CA LYS A 200 4.08 21.07 -28.55
C LYS A 200 5.23 22.09 -28.48
N VAL A 201 6.15 21.92 -27.54
CA VAL A 201 7.31 22.80 -27.35
C VAL A 201 8.27 22.74 -28.56
N GLU A 202 8.61 21.54 -29.01
CA GLU A 202 9.43 21.33 -30.21
C GLU A 202 8.76 21.91 -31.47
N GLY A 203 7.45 21.70 -31.62
CA GLY A 203 6.67 22.30 -32.72
C GLY A 203 6.69 23.83 -32.69
N MET A 204 6.50 24.43 -31.52
CA MET A 204 6.63 25.89 -31.35
C MET A 204 8.04 26.39 -31.66
N MET A 205 9.07 25.61 -31.32
CA MET A 205 10.46 25.98 -31.58
C MET A 205 10.75 25.99 -33.08
N MET A 206 10.32 24.93 -33.78
CA MET A 206 10.47 24.86 -35.23
C MET A 206 9.69 25.97 -35.95
N MET A 207 8.47 26.29 -35.50
CA MET A 207 7.74 27.44 -36.02
C MET A 207 8.51 28.75 -35.80
N ALA A 208 9.04 28.98 -34.59
CA ALA A 208 9.80 30.20 -34.31
C ALA A 208 11.10 30.34 -35.12
N GLN A 209 11.76 29.22 -35.45
CA GLN A 209 13.04 29.21 -36.19
C GLN A 209 12.86 29.28 -37.71
N TYR A 210 11.87 28.58 -38.26
CA TYR A 210 11.74 28.37 -39.71
C TYR A 210 10.55 29.08 -40.37
N ALA A 211 9.56 29.55 -39.59
CA ALA A 211 8.45 30.27 -40.20
C ALA A 211 8.87 31.70 -40.60
N THR A 212 8.53 32.08 -41.83
CA THR A 212 8.51 33.50 -42.23
C THR A 212 7.55 34.26 -41.31
N LEU A 213 7.84 35.53 -40.97
CA LEU A 213 6.99 36.36 -40.10
C LEU A 213 5.49 36.34 -40.48
N ASN A 214 5.19 36.19 -41.77
CA ASN A 214 3.83 36.04 -42.28
C ASN A 214 3.18 34.68 -41.96
N ASP A 215 3.92 33.57 -42.12
CA ASP A 215 3.39 32.22 -41.81
C ASP A 215 3.20 32.05 -40.31
N LEU A 216 4.15 32.56 -39.51
CA LEU A 216 4.06 32.54 -38.06
C LEU A 216 2.86 33.37 -37.57
N PHE A 217 2.66 34.56 -38.14
CA PHE A 217 1.53 35.41 -37.77
C PHE A 217 0.19 34.78 -38.18
N PHE A 218 0.09 34.14 -39.35
CA PHE A 218 -1.10 33.39 -39.76
C PHE A 218 -1.41 32.21 -38.84
N SER A 219 -0.39 31.45 -38.41
CA SER A 219 -0.60 30.29 -37.53
C SER A 219 -0.94 30.66 -36.08
N ILE A 220 -0.50 31.82 -35.59
CA ILE A 220 -0.76 32.28 -34.21
C ILE A 220 -2.07 33.04 -34.09
N ASP A 221 -2.34 33.96 -35.02
CA ASP A 221 -3.52 34.83 -35.02
C ASP A 221 -4.05 35.01 -36.46
N PRO A 222 -4.82 34.05 -36.98
CA PRO A 222 -5.29 34.07 -38.35
C PRO A 222 -6.22 35.27 -38.62
N GLU A 223 -7.00 35.72 -37.63
CA GLU A 223 -7.87 36.89 -37.78
C GLU A 223 -7.06 38.19 -37.83
N GLY A 224 -6.08 38.35 -36.93
CA GLY A 224 -5.14 39.47 -36.97
C GLY A 224 -4.34 39.53 -38.27
N TRP A 225 -3.90 38.37 -38.78
CA TRP A 225 -3.21 38.26 -40.07
C TRP A 225 -4.08 38.73 -41.24
N VAL A 226 -5.33 38.26 -41.34
CA VAL A 226 -6.26 38.66 -42.40
C VAL A 226 -6.49 40.17 -42.39
N ASN A 227 -6.67 40.77 -41.20
CA ASN A 227 -6.86 42.22 -41.08
C ASN A 227 -5.64 43.02 -41.56
N VAL A 228 -4.43 42.63 -41.14
CA VAL A 228 -3.19 43.33 -41.54
C VAL A 228 -2.92 43.19 -43.03
N VAL A 229 -3.12 42.00 -43.61
CA VAL A 229 -2.93 41.76 -45.05
C VAL A 229 -3.96 42.53 -45.87
N THR A 230 -5.23 42.54 -45.45
CA THR A 230 -6.30 43.29 -46.12
C THR A 230 -6.00 44.79 -46.10
N MET A 231 -5.59 45.35 -44.95
CA MET A 231 -5.18 46.75 -44.85
C MET A 231 -3.96 47.07 -45.74
N LYS A 232 -2.95 46.19 -45.73
CA LYS A 232 -1.75 46.36 -46.58
C LYS A 232 -2.12 46.38 -48.06
N ASN A 233 -3.04 45.51 -48.49
CA ASN A 233 -3.53 45.47 -49.86
C ASN A 233 -4.34 46.73 -50.20
N HIS A 234 -5.16 47.22 -49.28
CA HIS A 234 -5.95 48.44 -49.47
C HIS A 234 -5.05 49.69 -49.59
N VAL A 235 -4.07 49.86 -48.70
CA VAL A 235 -3.06 50.92 -48.78
C VAL A 235 -2.23 50.78 -50.05
N GLY A 236 -1.84 49.56 -50.42
CA GLY A 236 -1.12 49.30 -51.67
C GLY A 236 -1.91 49.69 -52.92
N GLY A 237 -3.23 49.49 -52.91
CA GLY A 237 -4.15 49.98 -53.93
C GLY A 237 -4.16 51.50 -53.99
N LEU A 238 -4.38 52.17 -52.86
CA LEU A 238 -4.38 53.64 -52.77
C LEU A 238 -3.06 54.27 -53.24
N VAL A 239 -1.92 53.68 -52.88
CA VAL A 239 -0.60 54.15 -53.34
C VAL A 239 -0.44 53.96 -54.85
N ARG A 240 -0.95 52.86 -55.41
CA ARG A 240 -0.88 52.58 -56.85
C ARG A 240 -1.77 53.54 -57.63
N ASP A 241 -2.98 53.80 -57.14
CA ASP A 241 -3.91 54.78 -57.69
C ASP A 241 -3.30 56.18 -57.64
N TRP A 242 -2.71 56.57 -56.51
CA TRP A 242 -2.01 57.84 -56.35
C TRP A 242 -0.83 58.01 -57.31
N ASN A 243 -0.03 56.96 -57.49
CA ASN A 243 1.09 56.99 -58.43
C ASN A 243 0.63 56.99 -59.89
N GLY A 244 -0.51 56.35 -60.20
CA GLY A 244 -1.14 56.41 -61.52
C GLY A 244 -1.76 57.77 -61.85
N LEU A 245 -2.11 58.59 -60.85
CA LEU A 245 -2.56 59.97 -61.04
C LEU A 245 -1.42 60.97 -61.30
N LYS A 246 -0.16 60.54 -61.15
CA LYS A 246 1.04 61.35 -61.46
C LYS A 246 1.58 61.14 -62.88
N SER A 247 0.99 60.23 -63.67
CA SER A 247 1.20 60.11 -65.12
C SER A 247 0.12 60.89 -65.87
#